data_AF-A0A6L8UFH6-F1
#
_entry.id   AF-A0A6L8UFH6-F1
#
_cell.length_a   1.000
_cell.length_b   1.000
_cell.length_c   1.000
_cell.angle_alpha   90.00
_cell.angle_beta   90.00
_cell.angle_gamma   90.00
#
_symmetry.space_group_name_H-M   'P 1'
#
loop_
_entity.id
_entity.type
_entity.pdbx_description
1 polymer ?
#
loop_
_entity_poly.entity_id
_entity_poly.type
_entity_poly.pdbx_seq_one_letter_code
_entity_poly.pdbx_strand_id
1 'polypeptide(L)'
;MKNKTKICVIICFSIISVSIPMGLQSQNPDHFLIIKPELINDVLSNPGMGFMTFQRFNGDDLNAGPGWTEGFPIDYRDFNGNLTNKDYPATTIAYWRIYWKFMEPEKGIYRFDMLDKALAIARSRGQTLLLRIAPYGTQSNNDVPDWYRKW
;
A
#
# COMPACT_ATOMS: atom_id res chain seq x y z
N MET A 1 52.04 53.32 -12.03
CA MET A 1 51.59 52.23 -11.12
C MET A 1 50.19 51.68 -11.45
N LYS A 2 49.18 52.50 -11.76
CA LYS A 2 47.79 52.06 -12.04
C LYS A 2 47.61 51.02 -13.17
N ASN A 3 48.40 51.06 -14.25
CA ASN A 3 48.23 50.13 -15.39
C ASN A 3 48.75 48.70 -15.12
N LYS A 4 49.80 48.54 -14.30
CA LYS A 4 50.33 47.21 -13.95
C LYS A 4 49.34 46.43 -13.08
N THR A 5 48.65 47.10 -12.16
CA THR A 5 47.60 46.49 -11.33
C THR A 5 46.39 46.06 -12.16
N LYS A 6 45.96 46.88 -13.14
CA LYS A 6 44.85 46.52 -14.03
C LYS A 6 45.18 45.32 -14.92
N ILE A 7 46.41 45.24 -15.44
CA ILE A 7 46.87 44.10 -16.24
C ILE A 7 46.94 42.82 -15.39
N CYS A 8 47.46 42.87 -14.16
CA CYS A 8 47.46 41.72 -13.25
C CYS A 8 46.05 41.23 -12.92
N VAL A 9 45.08 42.13 -12.69
CA VAL A 9 43.70 41.75 -12.38
C VAL A 9 43.03 41.08 -13.58
N ILE A 10 43.25 41.59 -14.80
CA ILE A 10 42.72 40.98 -16.03
C ILE A 10 43.32 39.59 -16.24
N ILE A 11 44.63 39.45 -16.10
CA ILE A 11 45.32 38.15 -16.23
C ILE A 11 44.82 37.16 -15.17
N CYS A 12 44.64 37.58 -13.92
CA CYS A 12 44.09 36.72 -12.87
C CYS A 12 42.64 36.30 -13.19
N PHE A 13 41.80 37.21 -13.68
CA PHE A 13 40.42 36.88 -14.09
C PHE A 13 40.39 35.90 -15.27
N SER A 14 41.28 36.08 -16.26
CA SER A 14 41.41 35.15 -17.39
C SER A 14 41.90 33.77 -16.98
N ILE A 15 42.86 33.68 -16.04
CA ILE A 15 43.33 32.38 -15.52
C ILE A 15 42.24 31.68 -14.71
N ILE A 16 41.50 32.42 -13.88
CA ILE A 16 40.38 31.87 -13.08
C ILE A 16 39.28 31.36 -14.01
N SER A 17 38.92 32.09 -15.06
CA SER A 17 37.87 31.68 -16.00
C SER A 17 38.25 30.48 -16.88
N VAL A 18 39.55 30.30 -17.20
CA VAL A 18 40.03 29.11 -17.92
C VAL A 18 40.15 27.87 -17.00
N SER A 19 40.29 28.06 -15.69
CA SER A 19 40.48 26.95 -14.72
C SER A 19 39.18 26.31 -14.24
N ILE A 20 38.03 26.97 -14.40
CA ILE A 20 36.74 26.52 -13.85
C ILE A 20 36.02 25.42 -14.67
N PRO A 21 36.15 25.27 -16.00
CA PRO A 21 35.34 24.27 -16.72
C PRO A 21 35.93 22.84 -16.70
N MET A 22 37.18 22.63 -16.25
CA MET A 22 37.83 21.31 -16.33
C MET A 22 37.41 20.31 -15.23
N GLY A 23 36.72 20.75 -14.18
CA GLY A 23 36.31 19.92 -13.05
C GLY A 23 34.82 19.57 -12.98
N LEU A 24 34.01 20.05 -13.94
CA LEU A 24 32.57 19.74 -13.98
C LEU A 24 32.37 18.33 -14.57
N GLN A 25 32.63 17.30 -13.78
CA GLN A 25 32.16 15.95 -14.10
C GLN A 25 30.71 15.80 -13.63
N SER A 26 29.89 15.19 -14.46
CA SER A 26 28.56 14.75 -14.08
C SER A 26 28.66 13.80 -12.87
N GLN A 27 27.84 14.01 -11.84
CA GLN A 27 27.75 13.06 -10.72
C GLN A 27 27.02 11.76 -11.11
N ASN A 28 26.39 11.73 -12.29
CA ASN A 28 25.80 10.51 -12.81
C ASN A 28 26.91 9.62 -13.39
N PRO A 29 27.04 8.35 -12.94
CA PRO A 29 28.01 7.43 -13.48
C PRO A 29 27.74 7.19 -14.97
N ASP A 30 28.79 7.20 -15.80
CA ASP A 30 28.69 7.03 -17.26
C ASP A 30 28.24 5.62 -17.68
N HIS A 31 28.19 4.67 -16.73
CA HIS A 31 27.95 3.25 -16.97
C HIS A 31 26.52 2.88 -16.56
N PHE A 32 25.53 3.25 -17.38
CA PHE A 32 24.16 2.78 -17.20
C PHE A 32 23.96 1.38 -17.80
N LEU A 33 23.52 0.42 -16.99
CA LEU A 33 22.89 -0.79 -17.49
C LEU A 33 21.41 -0.48 -17.77
N ILE A 34 21.05 -0.40 -19.05
CA ILE A 34 19.66 -0.21 -19.46
C ILE A 34 18.98 -1.58 -19.54
N ILE A 35 18.07 -1.85 -18.61
CA ILE A 35 17.22 -3.05 -18.64
C ILE A 35 15.87 -2.66 -19.26
N LYS A 36 15.54 -3.27 -20.40
CA LYS A 36 14.21 -3.16 -21.02
C LYS A 36 13.49 -4.49 -20.83
N PRO A 37 12.52 -4.60 -19.92
CA PRO A 37 11.76 -5.83 -19.76
C PRO A 37 10.96 -6.14 -21.02
N GLU A 38 10.80 -7.42 -21.32
CA GLU A 38 9.92 -7.87 -22.40
C GLU A 38 8.45 -7.66 -21.99
N LEU A 39 7.61 -7.31 -22.96
CA LEU A 39 6.19 -7.18 -22.74
C LEU A 39 5.58 -8.56 -22.47
N ILE A 40 4.79 -8.66 -21.41
CA ILE A 40 3.99 -9.84 -21.08
C ILE A 40 2.50 -9.48 -21.09
N ASN A 41 1.66 -10.46 -21.42
CA ASN A 41 0.20 -10.33 -21.33
C ASN A 41 -0.36 -10.96 -20.05
N ASP A 42 0.50 -11.55 -19.22
CA ASP A 42 0.10 -12.23 -17.98
C ASP A 42 -0.27 -11.22 -16.90
N VAL A 43 -1.23 -11.61 -16.05
CA VAL A 43 -1.56 -10.85 -14.85
C VAL A 43 -0.59 -11.26 -13.73
N LEU A 44 0.29 -10.34 -13.35
CA LEU A 44 1.22 -10.56 -12.24
C LEU A 44 0.51 -10.38 -10.90
N SER A 45 0.55 -11.41 -10.06
CA SER A 45 0.17 -11.32 -8.65
C SER A 45 1.28 -10.62 -7.87
N ASN A 46 1.25 -9.28 -7.85
CA ASN A 46 2.31 -8.46 -7.26
C ASN A 46 1.94 -8.02 -5.82
N PRO A 47 2.66 -8.47 -4.78
CA PRO A 47 2.43 -7.99 -3.42
C PRO A 47 2.61 -6.47 -3.34
N GLY A 48 1.57 -5.77 -2.87
CA GLY A 48 1.60 -4.31 -2.66
C GLY A 48 1.28 -3.46 -3.89
N MET A 49 1.01 -4.06 -5.06
CA MET A 49 0.53 -3.35 -6.26
C MET A 49 -0.51 -4.17 -7.03
N GLY A 50 -1.52 -3.51 -7.60
CA GLY A 50 -2.55 -4.17 -8.41
C GLY A 50 -3.82 -4.52 -7.62
N PHE A 51 -4.33 -5.74 -7.78
CA PHE A 51 -5.64 -6.14 -7.27
C PHE A 51 -5.58 -6.75 -5.86
N MET A 52 -6.67 -6.61 -5.12
CA MET A 52 -6.90 -7.25 -3.82
C MET A 52 -8.34 -7.76 -3.73
N THR A 53 -8.57 -8.83 -2.98
CA THR A 53 -9.94 -9.22 -2.64
C THR A 53 -10.51 -8.25 -1.60
N PHE A 54 -11.81 -8.01 -1.63
CA PHE A 54 -12.48 -7.08 -0.73
C PHE A 54 -13.57 -7.78 0.07
N GLN A 55 -13.46 -7.74 1.41
CA GLN A 55 -14.36 -8.43 2.35
C GLN A 55 -14.44 -9.95 2.09
N ARG A 56 -13.41 -10.52 1.46
CA ARG A 56 -13.30 -11.92 1.04
C ARG A 56 -11.84 -12.35 0.99
N PHE A 57 -11.61 -13.65 1.07
CA PHE A 57 -10.34 -14.27 0.74
C PHE A 57 -10.41 -14.91 -0.65
N ASN A 58 -9.26 -15.24 -1.25
CA ASN A 58 -9.23 -15.98 -2.51
C ASN A 58 -10.04 -17.26 -2.41
N GLY A 59 -10.85 -17.56 -3.43
CA GLY A 59 -11.71 -18.74 -3.46
C GLY A 59 -13.05 -18.61 -2.74
N ASP A 60 -13.30 -17.50 -2.03
CA ASP A 60 -14.65 -17.22 -1.53
C ASP A 60 -15.55 -16.72 -2.67
N ASP A 61 -16.84 -17.07 -2.59
CA ASP A 61 -17.86 -16.47 -3.46
C ASP A 61 -17.98 -14.95 -3.22
N LEU A 62 -18.44 -14.24 -4.25
CA LEU A 62 -18.68 -12.80 -4.18
C LEU A 62 -19.70 -12.42 -3.09
N ASN A 63 -19.65 -11.14 -2.73
CA ASN A 63 -20.67 -10.52 -1.89
C ASN A 63 -22.06 -10.68 -2.54
N ALA A 64 -23.05 -11.10 -1.75
CA ALA A 64 -24.40 -11.31 -2.26
C ALA A 64 -25.14 -9.97 -2.39
N GLY A 65 -25.70 -9.72 -3.57
CA GLY A 65 -26.55 -8.56 -3.85
C GLY A 65 -25.82 -7.21 -3.90
N PRO A 66 -26.55 -6.11 -4.16
CA PRO A 66 -26.00 -4.76 -4.27
C PRO A 66 -25.75 -4.09 -2.90
N GLY A 67 -25.87 -4.86 -1.80
CA GLY A 67 -25.85 -4.35 -0.45
C GLY A 67 -24.46 -3.98 0.06
N TRP A 68 -24.44 -3.13 1.08
CA TRP A 68 -23.22 -2.76 1.79
C TRP A 68 -22.80 -3.90 2.72
N THR A 69 -21.71 -4.60 2.36
CA THR A 69 -21.20 -5.75 3.12
C THR A 69 -19.99 -5.41 3.99
N GLU A 70 -19.43 -4.21 3.84
CA GLU A 70 -18.22 -3.80 4.56
C GLU A 70 -18.51 -3.26 5.97
N GLY A 71 -17.49 -3.32 6.82
CA GLY A 71 -17.49 -2.71 8.14
C GLY A 71 -18.13 -3.57 9.24
N PHE A 72 -18.74 -4.69 8.89
CA PHE A 72 -19.30 -5.66 9.84
C PHE A 72 -18.24 -6.67 10.32
N PRO A 73 -18.55 -7.54 11.30
CA PRO A 73 -17.67 -8.65 11.65
C PRO A 73 -17.34 -9.52 10.43
N ILE A 74 -16.16 -10.12 10.44
CA ILE A 74 -15.68 -10.97 9.34
C ILE A 74 -16.60 -12.19 9.20
N ASP A 75 -17.16 -12.35 8.00
CA ASP A 75 -17.94 -13.52 7.59
C ASP A 75 -17.00 -14.61 7.07
N TYR A 76 -16.77 -15.63 7.90
CA TYR A 76 -15.91 -16.77 7.57
C TYR A 76 -16.67 -17.86 6.83
N ARG A 77 -16.35 -18.06 5.56
CA ARG A 77 -16.96 -19.08 4.71
C ARG A 77 -16.16 -20.38 4.69
N ASP A 78 -16.86 -21.48 4.47
CA ASP A 78 -16.25 -22.79 4.29
C ASP A 78 -15.38 -22.79 3.03
N PHE A 79 -14.16 -23.29 3.18
CA PHE A 79 -13.21 -23.36 2.07
C PHE A 79 -13.36 -24.69 1.35
N ASN A 80 -13.74 -24.65 0.07
CA ASN A 80 -13.90 -25.84 -0.77
C ASN A 80 -12.58 -26.38 -1.34
N GLY A 81 -11.43 -25.80 -0.95
CA GLY A 81 -10.11 -26.16 -1.47
C GLY A 81 -9.68 -25.43 -2.75
N ASN A 82 -10.59 -24.68 -3.39
CA ASN A 82 -10.31 -23.95 -4.63
C ASN A 82 -10.01 -22.46 -4.34
N LEU A 83 -8.83 -22.00 -4.73
CA LEU A 83 -8.41 -20.59 -4.57
C LEU A 83 -8.86 -19.68 -5.73
N THR A 84 -9.54 -20.23 -6.73
CA THR A 84 -9.95 -19.48 -7.93
C THR A 84 -11.02 -18.45 -7.60
N ASN A 85 -10.75 -17.20 -7.96
CA ASN A 85 -11.76 -16.15 -7.91
C ASN A 85 -12.54 -16.18 -9.24
N LYS A 86 -13.84 -16.44 -9.20
CA LYS A 86 -14.66 -16.46 -10.41
C LYS A 86 -14.65 -15.08 -11.08
N ASP A 87 -14.27 -15.03 -12.36
CA ASP A 87 -14.22 -13.81 -13.19
C ASP A 87 -13.20 -12.73 -12.75
N TYR A 88 -12.32 -13.03 -11.78
CA TYR A 88 -11.33 -12.08 -11.25
C TYR A 88 -9.94 -12.75 -11.08
N PRO A 89 -8.84 -11.99 -11.11
CA PRO A 89 -7.51 -12.54 -10.92
C PRO A 89 -7.30 -13.03 -9.47
N ALA A 90 -6.34 -13.93 -9.28
CA ALA A 90 -5.81 -14.25 -7.97
C ALA A 90 -5.06 -13.03 -7.38
N THR A 91 -5.14 -12.86 -6.08
CA THR A 91 -4.54 -11.72 -5.37
C THR A 91 -3.64 -12.18 -4.23
N THR A 92 -2.67 -11.38 -3.84
CA THR A 92 -1.78 -11.65 -2.69
C THR A 92 -2.19 -10.86 -1.44
N ILE A 93 -3.25 -10.05 -1.54
CA ILE A 93 -3.76 -9.21 -0.45
C ILE A 93 -5.25 -9.48 -0.25
N ALA A 94 -5.64 -9.82 0.97
CA ALA A 94 -7.03 -9.86 1.42
C ALA A 94 -7.34 -8.57 2.17
N TYR A 95 -8.18 -7.69 1.60
CA TYR A 95 -8.57 -6.45 2.23
C TYR A 95 -9.87 -6.59 3.02
N TRP A 96 -9.77 -6.34 4.32
CA TRP A 96 -10.91 -6.29 5.23
C TRP A 96 -11.04 -4.91 5.87
N ARG A 97 -12.24 -4.35 5.79
CA ARG A 97 -12.64 -3.15 6.53
C ARG A 97 -13.66 -3.50 7.59
N ILE A 98 -13.38 -3.11 8.83
CA ILE A 98 -14.20 -3.43 10.01
C ILE A 98 -14.45 -2.13 10.77
N TYR A 99 -15.67 -1.90 11.26
CA TYR A 99 -15.96 -0.75 12.13
C TYR A 99 -15.48 -1.01 13.56
N TRP A 100 -15.03 0.06 14.23
CA TRP A 100 -14.51 0.03 15.60
C TRP A 100 -15.48 -0.65 16.57
N LYS A 101 -16.79 -0.40 16.43
CA LYS A 101 -17.85 -1.03 17.22
C LYS A 101 -17.77 -2.56 17.26
N PHE A 102 -17.32 -3.21 16.19
CA PHE A 102 -17.18 -4.67 16.15
C PHE A 102 -15.80 -5.16 16.59
N MET A 103 -14.79 -4.30 16.52
CA MET A 103 -13.45 -4.60 17.02
C MET A 103 -13.37 -4.47 18.55
N GLU A 104 -14.09 -3.51 19.14
CA GLU A 104 -14.14 -3.24 20.58
C GLU A 104 -15.60 -3.08 21.04
N PRO A 105 -16.36 -4.19 21.17
CA PRO A 105 -17.77 -4.15 21.54
C PRO A 105 -18.01 -3.54 22.93
N GLU A 106 -17.07 -3.73 23.86
CA GLU A 106 -17.05 -3.14 25.20
C GLU A 106 -15.70 -2.47 25.44
N LYS A 107 -15.66 -1.41 26.26
CA LYS A 107 -14.44 -0.63 26.52
C LYS A 107 -13.33 -1.53 27.06
N GLY A 108 -12.22 -1.62 26.33
CA GLY A 108 -11.07 -2.45 26.65
C GLY A 108 -11.20 -3.93 26.29
N ILE A 109 -12.34 -4.37 25.73
CA ILE A 109 -12.58 -5.75 25.31
C ILE A 109 -12.47 -5.83 23.80
N TYR A 110 -11.29 -6.24 23.33
CA TYR A 110 -10.96 -6.32 21.91
C TYR A 110 -11.20 -7.73 21.34
N ARG A 111 -11.80 -7.79 20.16
CA ARG A 111 -12.04 -9.01 19.38
C ARG A 111 -10.81 -9.44 18.57
N PHE A 112 -9.66 -9.63 19.23
CA PHE A 112 -8.44 -10.10 18.56
C PHE A 112 -8.59 -11.51 17.99
N ASP A 113 -9.46 -12.34 18.58
CA ASP A 113 -9.84 -13.67 18.06
C ASP A 113 -10.32 -13.61 16.61
N MET A 114 -11.08 -12.56 16.27
CA MET A 114 -11.53 -12.33 14.91
C MET A 114 -10.34 -12.01 14.00
N LEU A 115 -9.38 -11.18 14.42
CA LEU A 115 -8.23 -10.84 13.58
C LEU A 115 -7.26 -12.02 13.40
N ASP A 116 -7.04 -12.79 14.46
CA ASP A 116 -6.16 -13.96 14.44
C ASP A 116 -6.67 -15.01 13.44
N LYS A 117 -7.99 -15.25 13.44
CA LYS A 117 -8.61 -16.15 12.46
C LYS A 117 -8.48 -15.62 11.03
N ALA A 118 -8.64 -14.31 10.82
CA ALA A 118 -8.47 -13.70 9.51
C ALA A 118 -7.03 -13.81 9.00
N LEU A 119 -6.05 -13.58 9.85
CA LEU A 119 -4.63 -13.75 9.55
C LEU A 119 -4.30 -15.19 9.19
N ALA A 120 -4.83 -16.15 9.95
CA ALA A 120 -4.62 -17.57 9.69
C ALA A 120 -5.19 -18.00 8.33
N ILE A 121 -6.39 -17.53 7.98
CA ILE A 121 -7.03 -17.84 6.69
C ILE A 121 -6.34 -17.13 5.53
N ALA A 122 -5.97 -15.86 5.68
CA ALA A 122 -5.19 -15.15 4.67
C ALA A 122 -3.91 -15.93 4.36
N ARG A 123 -3.15 -16.30 5.40
CA ARG A 123 -1.93 -17.08 5.27
C ARG A 123 -2.16 -18.43 4.61
N SER A 124 -3.19 -19.17 5.01
CA SER A 124 -3.48 -20.49 4.43
C SER A 124 -3.86 -20.42 2.95
N ARG A 125 -4.36 -19.26 2.49
CA ARG A 125 -4.76 -18.99 1.10
C ARG A 125 -3.74 -18.18 0.30
N GLY A 126 -2.50 -18.05 0.81
CA GLY A 126 -1.40 -17.36 0.12
C GLY A 126 -1.53 -15.83 0.06
N GLN A 127 -2.33 -15.24 0.95
CA GLN A 127 -2.58 -13.80 1.04
C GLN A 127 -1.98 -13.20 2.32
N THR A 128 -1.63 -11.92 2.25
CA THR A 128 -1.41 -11.06 3.43
C THR A 128 -2.70 -10.32 3.75
N LEU A 129 -3.00 -10.14 5.05
CA LEU A 129 -4.16 -9.37 5.48
C LEU A 129 -3.86 -7.87 5.44
N LEU A 130 -4.65 -7.11 4.68
CA LEU A 130 -4.71 -5.66 4.78
C LEU A 130 -5.96 -5.30 5.59
N LEU A 131 -5.75 -4.68 6.74
CA LEU A 131 -6.83 -4.37 7.68
C LEU A 131 -7.05 -2.86 7.75
N ARG A 132 -8.31 -2.44 7.66
CA ARG A 132 -8.74 -1.08 7.96
C ARG A 132 -9.79 -1.10 9.06
N ILE A 133 -9.47 -0.50 10.21
CA ILE A 133 -10.43 -0.26 11.27
C ILE A 133 -11.00 1.15 11.07
N ALA A 134 -12.27 1.23 10.67
CA ALA A 134 -12.96 2.51 10.51
C ALA A 134 -13.59 2.94 11.84
N PRO A 135 -13.46 4.21 12.26
CA PRO A 135 -13.92 4.65 13.58
C PRO A 135 -15.45 4.63 13.72
N TYR A 136 -16.18 4.89 12.63
CA TYR A 136 -17.64 4.87 12.57
C TYR A 136 -18.14 4.72 11.13
N GLY A 137 -19.37 4.27 10.97
CA GLY A 137 -20.14 4.28 9.73
C GLY A 137 -21.26 5.34 9.77
N THR A 138 -22.08 5.37 8.72
CA THR A 138 -23.14 6.39 8.55
C THR A 138 -24.47 6.02 9.18
N GLN A 139 -24.62 4.79 9.68
CA GLN A 139 -25.86 4.24 10.21
C GLN A 139 -25.73 3.99 11.72
N SER A 140 -26.86 3.99 12.44
CA SER A 140 -26.86 3.76 13.89
C SER A 140 -26.33 2.39 14.30
N ASN A 141 -26.48 1.38 13.44
CA ASN A 141 -25.99 0.02 13.68
C ASN A 141 -24.48 -0.14 13.46
N ASN A 142 -23.81 0.84 12.86
CA ASN A 142 -22.39 0.77 12.49
C ASN A 142 -21.59 2.02 12.88
N ASP A 143 -22.18 2.86 13.72
CA ASP A 143 -21.59 4.03 14.36
C ASP A 143 -20.44 3.65 15.34
N VAL A 144 -19.91 4.63 16.07
CA VAL A 144 -18.98 4.40 17.19
C VAL A 144 -19.55 3.40 18.22
N PRO A 145 -18.70 2.71 19.00
CA PRO A 145 -19.15 1.81 20.05
C PRO A 145 -20.12 2.49 21.04
N ASP A 146 -21.13 1.75 21.50
CA ASP A 146 -22.19 2.31 22.36
C ASP A 146 -21.66 2.82 23.70
N TRP A 147 -20.59 2.20 24.21
CA TRP A 147 -19.93 2.64 25.44
C TRP A 147 -19.21 3.99 25.28
N TYR A 148 -18.83 4.38 24.06
CA TYR A 148 -18.14 5.64 23.79
C TYR A 148 -19.10 6.84 23.89
N ARG A 149 -20.36 6.68 23.50
CA ARG A 149 -21.38 7.75 23.56
C ARG A 149 -21.91 8.05 24.97
N LYS A 150 -21.58 7.21 25.95
CA LYS A 150 -22.05 7.34 27.34
C LYS A 150 -21.12 8.21 28.21
N TRP A 151 -20.03 8.72 27.63
CA TRP A 151 -19.10 9.68 28.23
C TRP A 151 -19.40 11.08 27.72
#